data_AF-A0A9E4FMB9-F1
#
_entry.id   AF-A0A9E4FMB9-F1
#
_cell.length_a   1.000
_cell.length_b   1.000
_cell.length_c   1.000
_cell.angle_alpha   90.00
_cell.angle_beta   90.00
_cell.angle_gamma   90.00
#
_symmetry.space_group_name_H-M   'P 1'
#
loop_
_entity.id
_entity.type
_entity.pdbx_description
1 polymer ?
#
loop_
_entity_poly.entity_id
_entity_poly.type
_entity_poly.pdbx_seq_one_letter_code
_entity_poly.pdbx_strand_id
1 'polypeptide(L)'
;MTGLKEPLCDAATKGAKVQARPSWRSPRRLSFFTIGALTLVLMGVWGCGGSGSDQIVFVSTTDGGRDIVVMDSNGENVEELTNNGASNRQPKWSPDKKYIAFLSDESGNTEINRIDLSQEDIINVTSSLGTDSQHLWSPDSQRIAFVSDRSGTHEIYMIDADGANIKQVTSDDTQPFLTGWSPDGEWLAFNESVDGVQEGGIVTRNPDGVNIRNLTDSADNQADWSPDGKLIAFLSEREGGLDIYLMNEDGTGQKALTKDNGRNWQFQWSPDGKRLVFVSDRDGNSEIYTMNIDGSDVRRLTFNDSEDSQPAWSRDGNRIAFVSYLYGTGEIFVMDADGSSQIRLTNNNPDDTDPDW
;
A
#
# COMPACT_ATOMS: atom_id res chain seq x y z
N MET A 1 38.68 -78.94 3.86
CA MET A 1 40.02 -78.44 3.48
C MET A 1 40.13 -77.04 4.09
N THR A 2 40.61 -76.94 5.33
CA THR A 2 41.96 -76.41 5.70
C THR A 2 42.11 -74.93 5.33
N GLY A 3 42.37 -73.93 6.19
CA GLY A 3 42.68 -73.79 7.61
C GLY A 3 43.08 -72.31 7.83
N LEU A 4 42.63 -71.65 8.91
CA LEU A 4 43.45 -71.11 10.02
C LEU A 4 44.59 -70.12 9.66
N LYS A 5 44.52 -68.84 10.09
CA LYS A 5 45.12 -68.31 11.34
C LYS A 5 45.19 -66.77 11.42
N GLU A 6 45.18 -66.31 12.67
CA GLU A 6 45.11 -64.99 13.31
C GLU A 6 46.40 -64.12 13.27
N PRO A 7 46.40 -62.89 13.87
CA PRO A 7 47.27 -61.75 13.56
C PRO A 7 48.49 -61.61 14.48
N LEU A 8 49.35 -60.60 14.22
CA LEU A 8 50.44 -60.19 15.10
C LEU A 8 50.56 -58.66 15.25
N CYS A 9 50.87 -58.28 16.49
CA CYS A 9 51.04 -56.96 17.10
C CYS A 9 52.39 -56.29 16.83
N ASP A 10 52.52 -55.11 17.45
CA ASP A 10 53.73 -54.42 17.97
C ASP A 10 54.42 -53.42 17.04
N ALA A 11 54.90 -52.25 17.49
CA ALA A 11 54.91 -51.62 18.81
C ALA A 11 55.26 -50.12 18.69
N ALA A 12 54.97 -49.44 19.80
CA ALA A 12 55.29 -48.08 20.22
C ALA A 12 56.68 -47.49 19.84
N THR A 13 56.80 -46.15 19.80
CA THR A 13 57.30 -45.32 20.93
C THR A 13 57.50 -43.82 20.59
N LYS A 14 57.08 -42.98 21.55
CA LYS A 14 57.71 -41.76 22.13
C LYS A 14 58.26 -40.66 21.19
N GLY A 15 58.09 -39.35 21.43
CA GLY A 15 57.57 -38.63 22.59
C GLY A 15 57.74 -37.10 22.49
N ALA A 16 57.05 -36.40 23.40
CA ALA A 16 57.28 -35.07 24.02
C ALA A 16 57.77 -33.88 23.17
N LYS A 17 56.95 -32.82 22.98
CA LYS A 17 56.77 -31.61 23.85
C LYS A 17 58.06 -30.77 24.06
N VAL A 18 58.02 -29.46 23.72
CA VAL A 18 57.86 -28.30 24.64
C VAL A 18 58.03 -26.97 23.87
N GLN A 19 57.32 -25.96 24.39
CA GLN A 19 57.11 -24.55 24.03
C GLN A 19 58.37 -23.68 23.86
N ALA A 20 58.21 -22.52 23.18
CA ALA A 20 58.34 -21.17 23.78
C ALA A 20 58.10 -20.04 22.74
N ARG A 21 57.34 -19.00 23.12
CA ARG A 21 57.43 -17.62 22.56
C ARG A 21 58.51 -16.86 23.34
N PRO A 22 59.15 -15.81 22.79
CA PRO A 22 58.72 -14.44 23.15
C PRO A 22 58.88 -13.34 22.07
N SER A 23 58.32 -12.18 22.42
CA SER A 23 58.16 -10.85 21.78
C SER A 23 59.43 -10.06 21.37
N TRP A 24 59.30 -9.11 20.41
CA TRP A 24 59.49 -7.62 20.56
C TRP A 24 59.83 -6.88 19.23
N ARG A 25 59.21 -5.68 19.09
CA ARG A 25 59.60 -4.42 18.37
C ARG A 25 59.43 -4.23 16.85
N SER A 26 58.91 -3.02 16.55
CA SER A 26 58.65 -2.36 15.27
C SER A 26 59.92 -1.86 14.55
N PRO A 27 59.78 -1.45 13.27
CA PRO A 27 60.20 -0.09 12.93
C PRO A 27 59.24 0.68 12.00
N ARG A 28 59.53 1.98 11.87
CA ARG A 28 58.74 3.07 11.32
C ARG A 28 58.70 3.15 9.78
N ARG A 29 57.56 3.65 9.29
CA ARG A 29 57.23 4.46 8.08
C ARG A 29 58.26 4.61 6.95
N LEU A 30 57.79 4.40 5.72
CA LEU A 30 58.07 5.27 4.57
C LEU A 30 56.76 5.57 3.82
N SER A 31 56.54 6.86 3.54
CA SER A 31 55.38 7.42 2.86
C SER A 31 55.56 7.38 1.34
N PHE A 32 54.52 7.00 0.60
CA PHE A 32 54.37 7.38 -0.81
C PHE A 32 53.08 8.19 -0.96
N PHE A 33 53.24 9.39 -1.51
CA PHE A 33 52.14 10.26 -1.93
C PHE A 33 51.57 9.72 -3.24
N THR A 34 50.32 9.29 -3.23
CA THR A 34 49.45 9.30 -4.41
C THR A 34 48.26 10.19 -4.09
N ILE A 35 48.07 11.21 -4.93
CA ILE A 35 46.94 12.14 -4.88
C ILE A 35 45.72 11.33 -5.34
N GLY A 36 45.00 10.75 -4.37
CA GLY A 36 43.66 10.25 -4.59
C GLY A 36 42.69 11.41 -4.46
N ALA A 37 41.97 11.73 -5.53
CA ALA A 37 40.85 12.66 -5.51
C ALA A 37 39.88 12.22 -4.42
N LEU A 38 39.74 13.04 -3.39
CA LEU A 38 38.75 12.85 -2.34
C LEU A 38 37.40 13.25 -2.95
N THR A 39 36.64 12.27 -3.45
CA THR A 39 35.21 12.44 -3.62
C THR A 39 34.63 12.63 -2.23
N LEU A 40 34.23 13.86 -1.92
CA LEU A 40 33.36 14.14 -0.80
C LEU A 40 32.05 13.39 -1.08
N VAL A 41 31.88 12.23 -0.44
CA VAL A 41 30.52 11.74 -0.16
C VAL A 41 30.00 12.70 0.89
N LEU A 42 29.18 13.64 0.46
CA LEU A 42 28.24 14.32 1.35
C LEU A 42 27.35 13.22 1.92
N MET A 43 27.74 12.65 3.06
CA MET A 43 26.77 12.05 3.96
C MET A 43 25.79 13.17 4.25
N GLY A 44 24.57 13.02 3.73
CA GLY A 44 23.46 13.91 4.04
C GLY A 44 23.41 14.05 5.55
N VAL A 45 23.80 15.21 6.04
CA VAL A 45 23.50 15.59 7.41
C VAL A 45 21.99 15.74 7.40
N TRP A 46 21.31 14.77 8.00
CA TRP A 46 19.89 14.86 8.30
C TRP A 46 19.67 16.19 9.02
N GLY A 47 19.14 17.15 8.28
CA GLY A 47 18.42 18.26 8.85
C GLY A 47 17.22 17.66 9.54
N CYS A 48 17.36 17.36 10.82
CA CYS A 48 16.24 17.12 11.72
C CYS A 48 15.36 18.39 11.66
N GLY A 49 14.40 18.43 10.75
CA GLY A 49 13.72 19.68 10.39
C GLY A 49 12.61 19.59 9.34
N GLY A 50 12.46 18.48 8.62
CA GLY A 50 11.21 18.16 7.92
C GLY A 50 10.30 17.40 8.87
N SER A 51 9.12 17.93 9.19
CA SER A 51 8.09 17.10 9.84
C SER A 51 7.73 15.99 8.87
N GLY A 52 8.11 14.74 9.15
CA GLY A 52 7.72 13.56 8.36
C GLY A 52 6.21 13.25 8.38
N SER A 53 5.36 14.26 8.50
CA SER A 53 3.91 14.18 8.57
C SER A 53 3.23 14.66 7.28
N ASP A 54 3.98 15.12 6.29
CA ASP A 54 3.44 15.75 5.09
C ASP A 54 4.12 15.28 3.81
N GLN A 55 4.11 13.95 3.63
CA GLN A 55 4.74 13.26 2.52
C GLN A 55 3.67 12.52 1.71
N ILE A 56 3.90 12.43 0.40
CA ILE A 56 3.08 11.67 -0.55
C ILE A 56 3.91 10.48 -1.00
N VAL A 57 3.37 9.28 -0.87
CA VAL A 57 3.92 8.08 -1.51
C VAL A 57 3.12 7.80 -2.78
N PHE A 58 3.79 7.39 -3.84
CA PHE A 58 3.19 7.12 -5.14
C PHE A 58 4.01 6.08 -5.91
N VAL A 59 3.48 5.63 -7.05
CA VAL A 59 4.13 4.72 -7.99
C VAL A 59 4.72 5.53 -9.13
N SER A 60 5.98 5.33 -9.48
CA SER A 60 6.65 5.90 -10.67
C SER A 60 7.12 4.81 -11.63
N THR A 61 7.30 5.10 -12.92
CA THR A 61 7.66 4.11 -13.96
C THR A 61 9.05 4.35 -14.59
N THR A 62 10.04 4.78 -13.82
CA THR A 62 11.30 5.36 -14.34
C THR A 62 12.29 4.41 -15.03
N ASP A 63 12.25 3.09 -14.78
CA ASP A 63 13.32 2.15 -15.18
C ASP A 63 12.85 0.94 -16.03
N GLY A 64 11.57 0.89 -16.38
CA GLY A 64 10.93 -0.26 -17.04
C GLY A 64 10.14 -1.18 -16.09
N GLY A 65 10.32 -1.00 -14.77
CA GLY A 65 9.45 -1.48 -13.71
C GLY A 65 8.46 -0.41 -13.23
N ARG A 66 7.84 -0.67 -12.08
CA ARG A 66 7.05 0.29 -11.30
C ARG A 66 7.66 0.39 -9.92
N ASP A 67 7.96 1.59 -9.47
CA ASP A 67 8.70 1.81 -8.23
C ASP A 67 7.92 2.65 -7.25
N ILE A 68 8.12 2.39 -5.96
CA ILE A 68 7.53 3.18 -4.88
C ILE A 68 8.43 4.38 -4.63
N VAL A 69 7.86 5.58 -4.75
CA VAL A 69 8.56 6.84 -4.54
C VAL A 69 7.83 7.62 -3.44
N VAL A 70 8.59 8.32 -2.61
CA VAL A 70 8.06 9.26 -1.62
C VAL A 70 8.60 10.66 -1.91
N MET A 71 7.79 11.67 -1.67
CA MET A 71 8.21 13.08 -1.74
C MET A 71 7.50 13.92 -0.70
N ASP A 72 8.06 15.07 -0.35
CA ASP A 72 7.33 16.06 0.44
C ASP A 72 6.21 16.68 -0.40
N SER A 73 5.13 17.11 0.25
CA SER A 73 3.96 17.67 -0.42
C SER A 73 4.19 18.94 -1.24
N ASN A 74 5.37 19.56 -1.11
CA ASN A 74 5.81 20.71 -1.89
C ASN A 74 6.63 20.32 -3.13
N GLY A 75 6.82 19.02 -3.38
CA GLY A 75 7.62 18.46 -4.48
C GLY A 75 9.13 18.41 -4.21
N GLU A 76 9.57 18.70 -2.99
CA GLU A 76 10.97 18.55 -2.57
C GLU A 76 11.21 17.16 -1.97
N ASN A 77 12.49 16.84 -1.71
CA ASN A 77 12.92 15.60 -1.04
C ASN A 77 12.34 14.31 -1.66
N VAL A 78 12.35 14.25 -2.99
CA VAL A 78 11.95 13.05 -3.74
C VAL A 78 12.96 11.93 -3.50
N GLU A 79 12.46 10.79 -3.02
CA GLU A 79 13.23 9.59 -2.72
C GLU A 79 12.56 8.37 -3.35
N GLU A 80 13.31 7.66 -4.17
CA GLU A 80 12.91 6.39 -4.77
C GLU A 80 13.21 5.26 -3.78
N LEU A 81 12.17 4.63 -3.25
CA LEU A 81 12.28 3.61 -2.19
C LEU A 81 12.48 2.21 -2.75
N THR A 82 12.07 1.94 -3.99
CA THR A 82 12.35 0.69 -4.71
C THR A 82 12.99 1.00 -6.06
N ASN A 83 13.90 0.15 -6.50
CA ASN A 83 14.47 0.17 -7.85
C ASN A 83 14.99 -1.24 -8.16
N ASN A 84 14.05 -2.17 -8.29
CA ASN A 84 14.34 -3.60 -8.44
C ASN A 84 13.87 -4.16 -9.79
N GLY A 85 13.34 -3.31 -10.68
CA GLY A 85 12.76 -3.69 -11.96
C GLY A 85 11.47 -4.51 -11.84
N ALA A 86 10.93 -4.67 -10.63
CA ALA A 86 9.66 -5.32 -10.38
C ALA A 86 8.48 -4.37 -10.60
N SER A 87 7.27 -4.90 -10.59
CA SER A 87 6.03 -4.13 -10.62
C SER A 87 5.55 -3.85 -9.20
N ASN A 88 6.11 -2.82 -8.57
CA ASN A 88 5.71 -2.36 -7.24
C ASN A 88 4.49 -1.41 -7.35
N ARG A 89 3.40 -1.70 -6.64
CA ARG A 89 2.09 -1.04 -6.85
C ARG A 89 1.31 -0.84 -5.54
N GLN A 90 0.30 0.04 -5.60
CA GLN A 90 -0.64 0.32 -4.51
C GLN A 90 0.05 0.64 -3.16
N PRO A 91 1.00 1.58 -3.10
CA PRO A 91 1.61 1.95 -1.83
C PRO A 91 0.54 2.54 -0.90
N LYS A 92 0.56 2.09 0.36
CA LYS A 92 -0.33 2.59 1.41
C LYS A 92 0.42 2.81 2.71
N TRP A 93 0.30 4.02 3.23
CA TRP A 93 0.79 4.37 4.55
C TRP A 93 0.07 3.56 5.63
N SER A 94 0.82 3.11 6.65
CA SER A 94 0.21 2.69 7.90
C SER A 94 -0.49 3.89 8.57
N PRO A 95 -1.59 3.68 9.32
CA PRO A 95 -2.27 4.76 10.04
C PRO A 95 -1.36 5.57 10.99
N ASP A 96 -0.31 4.94 11.54
CA ASP A 96 0.70 5.58 12.38
C ASP A 96 1.87 6.23 11.61
N LYS A 97 1.85 6.16 10.27
CA LYS A 97 2.81 6.75 9.32
C LYS A 97 4.26 6.27 9.49
N LYS A 98 4.46 5.08 10.07
CA LYS A 98 5.79 4.47 10.20
C LYS A 98 6.16 3.54 9.06
N TYR A 99 5.16 2.98 8.39
CA TYR A 99 5.36 1.96 7.38
C TYR A 99 4.62 2.30 6.09
N ILE A 100 5.12 1.77 4.98
CA ILE A 100 4.41 1.75 3.70
C ILE A 100 4.25 0.28 3.31
N ALA A 101 3.02 -0.18 3.10
CA ALA A 101 2.76 -1.50 2.52
C ALA A 101 2.46 -1.37 1.02
N PHE A 102 2.96 -2.28 0.21
CA PHE A 102 2.80 -2.28 -1.24
C PHE A 102 2.81 -3.71 -1.79
N LEU A 103 2.26 -3.89 -2.98
CA LEU A 103 2.32 -5.15 -3.72
C LEU A 103 3.57 -5.17 -4.60
N SER A 104 4.30 -6.29 -4.66
CA SER A 104 5.45 -6.47 -5.53
C SER A 104 5.45 -7.86 -6.16
N ASP A 105 5.84 -7.96 -7.43
CA ASP A 105 6.04 -9.24 -8.14
C ASP A 105 7.51 -9.69 -8.20
N GLU A 106 8.41 -9.06 -7.41
CA GLU A 106 9.84 -9.36 -7.38
C GLU A 106 10.14 -10.85 -7.10
N SER A 107 9.26 -11.51 -6.34
CA SER A 107 9.41 -12.93 -5.98
C SER A 107 8.93 -13.91 -7.07
N GLY A 108 8.39 -13.42 -8.19
CA GLY A 108 7.84 -14.20 -9.31
C GLY A 108 6.32 -14.38 -9.29
N ASN A 109 5.70 -14.13 -8.14
CA ASN A 109 4.27 -13.95 -7.89
C ASN A 109 4.08 -12.64 -7.11
N THR A 110 2.88 -12.06 -7.15
CA THR A 110 2.62 -10.84 -6.36
C THR A 110 2.51 -11.18 -4.88
N GLU A 111 3.28 -10.47 -4.05
CA GLU A 111 3.34 -10.58 -2.59
C GLU A 111 3.26 -9.18 -1.97
N ILE A 112 2.90 -9.11 -0.68
CA ILE A 112 2.85 -7.88 0.08
C ILE A 112 4.21 -7.63 0.72
N ASN A 113 4.75 -6.44 0.44
CA ASN A 113 5.99 -5.95 1.02
C ASN A 113 5.70 -4.74 1.90
N ARG A 114 6.61 -4.47 2.83
CA ARG A 114 6.54 -3.33 3.73
C ARG A 114 7.88 -2.63 3.87
N ILE A 115 7.88 -1.31 3.79
CA ILE A 115 9.04 -0.45 4.03
C ILE A 115 8.96 0.09 5.46
N ASP A 116 10.04 -0.02 6.23
CA ASP A 116 10.25 0.72 7.48
C ASP A 116 11.13 1.94 7.21
N LEU A 117 10.52 3.14 7.24
CA LEU A 117 11.21 4.39 6.93
C LEU A 117 12.25 4.81 7.97
N SER A 118 12.22 4.22 9.17
CA SER A 118 13.22 4.51 10.19
C SER A 118 14.50 3.70 10.01
N GLN A 119 14.41 2.58 9.29
CA GLN A 119 15.50 1.62 9.10
C GLN A 119 15.90 1.47 7.63
N GLU A 120 15.13 2.06 6.70
CA GLU A 120 15.29 1.92 5.24
C GLU A 120 15.28 0.44 4.79
N ASP A 121 14.57 -0.40 5.54
CA ASP A 121 14.47 -1.84 5.29
C ASP A 121 13.15 -2.18 4.59
N ILE A 122 13.25 -2.97 3.53
CA ILE A 122 12.11 -3.61 2.86
C ILE A 122 11.98 -5.05 3.35
N ILE A 123 10.80 -5.39 3.84
CA ILE A 123 10.47 -6.73 4.31
C ILE A 123 9.37 -7.31 3.43
N ASN A 124 9.60 -8.50 2.89
CA ASN A 124 8.55 -9.29 2.29
C ASN A 124 7.66 -9.88 3.40
N VAL A 125 6.44 -9.35 3.54
CA VAL A 125 5.51 -9.67 4.63
C VAL A 125 4.85 -11.02 4.39
N THR A 126 4.50 -11.30 3.15
CA THR A 126 3.88 -12.56 2.75
C THR A 126 4.85 -13.42 1.95
N SER A 127 4.69 -14.74 2.05
CA SER A 127 5.47 -15.67 1.25
C SER A 127 4.67 -16.93 1.04
N SER A 128 4.18 -17.12 -0.18
CA SER A 128 3.42 -18.30 -0.57
C SER A 128 3.65 -18.68 -2.03
N LEU A 129 2.98 -19.73 -2.50
CA LEU A 129 2.91 -20.04 -3.94
C LEU A 129 1.72 -19.34 -4.63
N GLY A 130 0.85 -18.69 -3.85
CA GLY A 130 -0.32 -17.97 -4.36
C GLY A 130 0.01 -16.51 -4.69
N THR A 131 -0.84 -15.86 -5.46
CA THR A 131 -0.76 -14.45 -5.79
C THR A 131 -1.60 -13.64 -4.81
N ASP A 132 -0.98 -12.64 -4.21
CA ASP A 132 -1.65 -11.68 -3.34
C ASP A 132 -2.15 -10.48 -4.15
N SER A 133 -3.28 -9.94 -3.73
CA SER A 133 -3.91 -8.78 -4.33
C SER A 133 -4.71 -8.04 -3.28
N GLN A 134 -4.83 -6.71 -3.41
CA GLN A 134 -5.49 -5.84 -2.43
C GLN A 134 -4.91 -5.97 -1.02
N HIS A 135 -4.73 -4.84 -0.34
CA HIS A 135 -4.31 -4.88 1.05
C HIS A 135 -4.85 -3.67 1.79
N LEU A 136 -5.12 -3.87 3.08
CA LEU A 136 -5.57 -2.84 4.00
C LEU A 136 -4.81 -2.98 5.31
N TRP A 137 -4.28 -1.87 5.79
CA TRP A 137 -3.78 -1.78 7.15
C TRP A 137 -4.92 -1.88 8.15
N SER A 138 -4.68 -2.57 9.26
CA SER A 138 -5.55 -2.44 10.43
C SER A 138 -5.46 -1.02 11.00
N PRO A 139 -6.54 -0.49 11.61
CA PRO A 139 -6.54 0.86 12.16
C PRO A 139 -5.45 1.12 13.22
N ASP A 140 -5.02 0.06 13.91
CA ASP A 140 -3.94 0.10 14.91
C ASP A 140 -2.52 -0.06 14.31
N SER A 141 -2.40 -0.18 12.98
CA SER A 141 -1.13 -0.40 12.24
C SER A 141 -0.40 -1.71 12.57
N GLN A 142 -1.05 -2.68 13.22
CA GLN A 142 -0.40 -3.92 13.65
C GLN A 142 -0.55 -5.09 12.68
N ARG A 143 -1.54 -5.03 11.79
CA ARG A 143 -1.92 -6.14 10.90
C ARG A 143 -2.23 -5.61 9.50
N ILE A 144 -2.19 -6.53 8.53
CA ILE A 144 -2.60 -6.31 7.16
C ILE A 144 -3.64 -7.36 6.80
N ALA A 145 -4.79 -6.91 6.31
CA ALA A 145 -5.79 -7.77 5.66
C ALA A 145 -5.55 -7.72 4.14
N PHE A 146 -5.69 -8.85 3.47
CA PHE A 146 -5.39 -8.95 2.04
C PHE A 146 -6.12 -10.11 1.38
N VAL A 147 -6.22 -10.10 0.05
CA VAL A 147 -6.80 -11.20 -0.73
C VAL A 147 -5.68 -12.05 -1.32
N SER A 148 -5.82 -13.37 -1.28
CA SER A 148 -4.82 -14.30 -1.81
C SER A 148 -5.45 -15.59 -2.30
N ASP A 149 -4.92 -16.15 -3.39
CA ASP A 149 -5.32 -17.46 -3.91
C ASP A 149 -4.51 -18.63 -3.31
N ARG A 150 -3.75 -18.40 -2.23
CA ARG A 150 -2.86 -19.40 -1.58
C ARG A 150 -3.55 -20.69 -1.12
N SER A 151 -4.88 -20.70 -0.99
CA SER A 151 -5.69 -21.89 -0.68
C SER A 151 -6.30 -22.58 -1.91
N GLY A 152 -6.04 -22.08 -3.11
CA GLY A 152 -6.59 -22.56 -4.39
C GLY A 152 -7.66 -21.64 -5.00
N THR A 153 -8.31 -20.83 -4.18
CA THR A 153 -9.28 -19.79 -4.54
C THR A 153 -8.92 -18.49 -3.82
N HIS A 154 -9.27 -17.34 -4.39
CA HIS A 154 -9.07 -16.04 -3.74
C HIS A 154 -9.90 -15.99 -2.46
N GLU A 155 -9.24 -15.72 -1.35
CA GLU A 155 -9.83 -15.61 -0.02
C GLU A 155 -9.18 -14.45 0.75
N ILE A 156 -9.88 -13.88 1.72
CA ILE A 156 -9.32 -12.87 2.63
C ILE A 156 -8.47 -13.57 3.69
N TYR A 157 -7.28 -13.04 3.87
CA TYR A 157 -6.33 -13.39 4.93
C TYR A 157 -6.00 -12.16 5.77
N MET A 158 -5.49 -12.41 6.96
CA MET A 158 -4.93 -11.42 7.85
C MET A 158 -3.57 -11.90 8.34
N ILE A 159 -2.61 -10.99 8.40
CA ILE A 159 -1.23 -11.26 8.85
C ILE A 159 -0.78 -10.13 9.76
N ASP A 160 0.10 -10.41 10.72
CA ASP A 160 0.78 -9.36 11.47
C ASP A 160 1.69 -8.58 10.53
N ALA A 161 1.88 -7.30 10.82
CA ALA A 161 2.65 -6.41 9.96
C ALA A 161 4.11 -6.86 9.75
N ASP A 162 4.64 -7.69 10.65
CA ASP A 162 5.97 -8.30 10.59
C ASP A 162 6.02 -9.65 9.82
N GLY A 163 4.89 -10.08 9.25
CA GLY A 163 4.76 -11.35 8.52
C GLY A 163 4.42 -12.55 9.40
N ALA A 164 4.22 -12.37 10.70
CA ALA A 164 3.83 -13.46 11.59
C ALA A 164 2.31 -13.71 11.61
N ASN A 165 1.91 -14.82 12.23
CA ASN A 165 0.53 -15.13 12.63
C ASN A 165 -0.53 -15.01 11.52
N ILE A 166 -0.21 -15.48 10.33
CA ILE A 166 -1.19 -15.53 9.24
C ILE A 166 -2.44 -16.35 9.61
N LYS A 167 -3.60 -15.81 9.25
CA LYS A 167 -4.92 -16.42 9.45
C LYS A 167 -5.81 -16.21 8.22
N GLN A 168 -6.47 -17.27 7.79
CA GLN A 168 -7.55 -17.20 6.80
C GLN A 168 -8.85 -16.70 7.44
N VAL A 169 -9.53 -15.75 6.80
CA VAL A 169 -10.74 -15.06 7.31
C VAL A 169 -12.00 -15.56 6.59
N THR A 170 -11.93 -15.77 5.28
CA THR A 170 -13.01 -16.34 4.44
C THR A 170 -12.60 -17.70 3.88
N SER A 171 -13.57 -18.56 3.58
CA SER A 171 -13.32 -19.94 3.14
C SER A 171 -14.51 -20.56 2.42
N ASP A 172 -15.30 -19.73 1.75
CA ASP A 172 -16.58 -20.05 1.11
C ASP A 172 -16.48 -20.09 -0.42
N ASP A 173 -15.28 -19.92 -0.98
CA ASP A 173 -14.99 -19.95 -2.42
C ASP A 173 -15.73 -18.85 -3.23
N THR A 174 -16.18 -17.78 -2.57
CA THR A 174 -16.94 -16.67 -3.18
C THR A 174 -16.07 -15.48 -3.61
N GLN A 175 -14.77 -15.70 -3.86
CA GLN A 175 -13.79 -14.73 -4.39
C GLN A 175 -14.05 -13.28 -3.91
N PRO A 176 -13.68 -12.97 -2.66
CA PRO A 176 -13.97 -11.68 -2.06
C PRO A 176 -13.12 -10.57 -2.66
N PHE A 177 -13.70 -9.39 -2.78
CA PHE A 177 -13.01 -8.15 -3.13
C PHE A 177 -12.95 -7.24 -1.90
N LEU A 178 -11.77 -7.12 -1.31
CA LEU A 178 -11.56 -6.41 -0.04
C LEU A 178 -11.58 -4.88 -0.24
N THR A 179 -12.39 -4.16 0.54
CA THR A 179 -12.66 -2.73 0.28
C THR A 179 -12.47 -1.80 1.48
N GLY A 180 -12.70 -2.27 2.71
CA GLY A 180 -12.54 -1.42 3.89
C GLY A 180 -12.31 -2.19 5.18
N TRP A 181 -11.76 -1.51 6.18
CA TRP A 181 -11.65 -1.99 7.56
C TRP A 181 -12.26 -0.94 8.48
N SER A 182 -13.22 -1.32 9.31
CA SER A 182 -13.86 -0.41 10.25
C SER A 182 -12.82 0.26 11.16
N PRO A 183 -12.97 1.55 11.52
CA PRO A 183 -12.00 2.28 12.33
C PRO A 183 -11.75 1.70 13.73
N ASP A 184 -12.71 0.95 14.27
CA ASP A 184 -12.58 0.21 15.54
C ASP A 184 -11.83 -1.13 15.39
N GLY A 185 -11.57 -1.57 14.15
CA GLY A 185 -10.90 -2.81 13.81
C GLY A 185 -11.79 -4.05 13.90
N GLU A 186 -13.09 -3.92 14.18
CA GLU A 186 -14.00 -5.04 14.39
C GLU A 186 -14.55 -5.69 13.12
N TRP A 187 -14.50 -5.00 11.97
CA TRP A 187 -15.16 -5.43 10.73
C TRP A 187 -14.30 -5.17 9.48
N LEU A 188 -14.19 -6.17 8.62
CA LEU A 188 -13.70 -6.04 7.25
C LEU A 188 -14.92 -5.96 6.32
N ALA A 189 -14.93 -4.99 5.40
CA ALA A 189 -15.94 -4.81 4.37
C ALA A 189 -15.42 -5.30 3.02
N PHE A 190 -16.21 -6.13 2.35
CA PHE A 190 -15.91 -6.69 1.04
C PHE A 190 -17.21 -7.00 0.29
N ASN A 191 -17.08 -7.25 -1.02
CA ASN A 191 -18.16 -7.80 -1.82
C ASN A 191 -17.72 -9.16 -2.38
N GLU A 192 -18.67 -10.05 -2.61
CA GLU A 192 -18.41 -11.43 -3.05
C GLU A 192 -18.73 -11.60 -4.55
N SER A 193 -18.05 -12.55 -5.19
CA SER A 193 -18.23 -12.92 -6.60
C SER A 193 -18.11 -14.43 -6.79
N VAL A 194 -19.08 -15.06 -7.45
CA VAL A 194 -19.04 -16.50 -7.77
C VAL A 194 -18.76 -16.66 -9.26
N ASP A 195 -17.71 -17.42 -9.60
CA ASP A 195 -17.28 -17.67 -10.98
C ASP A 195 -17.09 -16.39 -11.83
N GLY A 196 -16.63 -15.31 -11.19
CA GLY A 196 -16.41 -14.01 -11.84
C GLY A 196 -17.68 -13.19 -12.09
N VAL A 197 -18.84 -13.66 -11.63
CA VAL A 197 -20.08 -12.88 -11.58
C VAL A 197 -20.23 -12.35 -10.17
N GLN A 198 -20.38 -11.02 -10.03
CA GLN A 198 -20.69 -10.44 -8.73
C GLN A 198 -22.05 -10.98 -8.26
N GLU A 199 -22.00 -11.77 -7.20
CA GLU A 199 -23.15 -12.42 -6.59
C GLU A 199 -23.27 -11.87 -5.18
N GLY A 200 -24.28 -11.03 -4.97
CA GLY A 200 -24.51 -10.36 -3.69
C GLY A 200 -23.92 -8.96 -3.60
N GLY A 201 -24.12 -8.36 -2.43
CA GLY A 201 -23.75 -6.99 -2.15
C GLY A 201 -22.61 -6.88 -1.16
N ILE A 202 -22.67 -5.82 -0.37
CA ILE A 202 -21.64 -5.52 0.61
C ILE A 202 -21.85 -6.42 1.81
N VAL A 203 -20.79 -7.10 2.20
CA VAL A 203 -20.71 -7.98 3.37
C VAL A 203 -19.68 -7.42 4.33
N THR A 204 -19.94 -7.56 5.63
CA THR A 204 -18.92 -7.34 6.65
C THR A 204 -18.67 -8.61 7.44
N ARG A 205 -17.39 -8.87 7.72
CA ARG A 205 -16.96 -10.01 8.54
C ARG A 205 -15.95 -9.55 9.55
N ASN A 206 -16.03 -10.06 10.77
CA ASN A 206 -15.02 -9.71 11.76
C ASN A 206 -13.66 -10.37 11.44
N PRO A 207 -12.52 -9.78 11.84
CA PRO A 207 -11.20 -10.32 11.53
C PRO A 207 -10.92 -11.72 12.11
N ASP A 208 -11.73 -12.17 13.08
CA ASP A 208 -11.63 -13.54 13.57
C ASP A 208 -12.32 -14.58 12.67
N GLY A 209 -13.09 -14.14 11.66
CA GLY A 209 -13.77 -14.96 10.67
C GLY A 209 -15.08 -15.61 11.14
N VAL A 210 -15.62 -15.26 12.32
CA VAL A 210 -16.77 -15.94 12.93
C VAL A 210 -18.11 -15.27 12.63
N ASN A 211 -18.18 -13.95 12.69
CA ASN A 211 -19.41 -13.17 12.53
C ASN A 211 -19.46 -12.52 11.15
N ILE A 212 -20.61 -12.64 10.49
CA ILE A 212 -20.89 -12.09 9.16
C ILE A 212 -22.18 -11.27 9.17
N ARG A 213 -22.22 -10.16 8.42
CA ARG A 213 -23.41 -9.34 8.18
C ARG A 213 -23.51 -8.99 6.70
N ASN A 214 -24.67 -9.26 6.11
CA ASN A 214 -24.98 -8.82 4.75
C ASN A 214 -25.64 -7.45 4.83
N LEU A 215 -25.00 -6.42 4.29
CA LEU A 215 -25.44 -5.03 4.36
C LEU A 215 -26.31 -4.64 3.16
N THR A 216 -26.03 -5.21 1.97
CA THR A 216 -26.82 -4.96 0.75
C THR A 216 -27.12 -6.26 -0.01
N ASP A 217 -28.13 -6.23 -0.87
CA ASP A 217 -28.62 -7.35 -1.70
C ASP A 217 -28.45 -7.12 -3.22
N SER A 218 -27.94 -5.95 -3.61
CA SER A 218 -27.56 -5.60 -4.99
C SER A 218 -26.06 -5.76 -5.22
N ALA A 219 -25.65 -5.87 -6.49
CA ALA A 219 -24.24 -5.88 -6.90
C ALA A 219 -23.57 -4.51 -6.64
N ASP A 220 -23.28 -4.26 -5.37
CA ASP A 220 -22.65 -3.05 -4.84
C ASP A 220 -21.19 -3.33 -4.48
N ASN A 221 -20.30 -2.34 -4.63
CA ASN A 221 -18.86 -2.54 -4.41
C ASN A 221 -18.17 -1.32 -3.79
N GLN A 222 -16.87 -1.43 -3.56
CA GLN A 222 -16.00 -0.37 -3.01
C GLN A 222 -16.58 0.26 -1.73
N ALA A 223 -16.94 -0.55 -0.75
CA ALA A 223 -17.45 -0.07 0.53
C ALA A 223 -16.33 0.48 1.41
N ASP A 224 -16.51 1.69 1.92
CA ASP A 224 -15.54 2.32 2.83
C ASP A 224 -16.23 3.01 4.00
N TRP A 225 -15.64 2.85 5.18
CA TRP A 225 -16.19 3.32 6.44
C TRP A 225 -15.86 4.80 6.66
N SER A 226 -16.82 5.55 7.21
CA SER A 226 -16.52 6.89 7.71
C SER A 226 -15.46 6.82 8.81
N PRO A 227 -14.61 7.87 8.98
CA PRO A 227 -13.58 7.87 10.02
C PRO A 227 -14.09 7.65 11.46
N ASP A 228 -15.35 7.96 11.72
CA ASP A 228 -16.00 7.75 13.02
C ASP A 228 -16.74 6.40 13.14
N GLY A 229 -16.71 5.57 12.08
CA GLY A 229 -17.27 4.22 12.03
C GLY A 229 -18.81 4.15 11.98
N LYS A 230 -19.52 5.27 11.84
CA LYS A 230 -20.99 5.29 11.88
C LYS A 230 -21.66 5.14 10.52
N LEU A 231 -20.91 5.35 9.44
CA LEU A 231 -21.45 5.35 8.10
C LEU A 231 -20.56 4.51 7.19
N ILE A 232 -21.16 4.00 6.11
CA ILE A 232 -20.46 3.33 5.03
C ILE A 232 -20.87 4.00 3.73
N ALA A 233 -19.90 4.47 2.97
CA ALA A 233 -20.08 4.90 1.59
C ALA A 233 -19.76 3.73 0.66
N PHE A 234 -20.46 3.63 -0.47
CA PHE A 234 -20.27 2.54 -1.42
C PHE A 234 -20.72 2.90 -2.82
N LEU A 235 -20.33 2.11 -3.81
CA LEU A 235 -20.75 2.28 -5.21
C LEU A 235 -21.89 1.31 -5.56
N SER A 236 -22.86 1.81 -6.33
CA SER A 236 -23.98 1.00 -6.81
C SER A 236 -24.41 1.43 -8.21
N GLU A 237 -24.76 0.46 -9.06
CA GLU A 237 -25.31 0.71 -10.41
C GLU A 237 -26.85 0.57 -10.48
N ARG A 238 -27.53 0.43 -9.33
CA ARG A 238 -28.96 0.07 -9.27
C ARG A 238 -29.94 1.07 -9.89
N GLU A 239 -29.51 2.31 -10.14
CA GLU A 239 -30.34 3.35 -10.77
C GLU A 239 -29.88 3.74 -12.20
N GLY A 240 -29.01 2.93 -12.84
CA GLY A 240 -28.67 3.10 -14.26
C GLY A 240 -27.39 3.90 -14.56
N GLY A 241 -26.61 4.21 -13.53
CA GLY A 241 -25.26 4.78 -13.58
C GLY A 241 -24.49 4.36 -12.32
N LEU A 242 -23.15 4.42 -12.36
CA LEU A 242 -22.34 4.11 -11.18
C LEU A 242 -22.38 5.30 -10.24
N ASP A 243 -23.07 5.15 -9.10
CA ASP A 243 -23.33 6.23 -8.16
C ASP A 243 -22.76 5.93 -6.78
N ILE A 244 -22.42 6.99 -6.05
CA ILE A 244 -21.99 6.91 -4.66
C ILE A 244 -23.23 6.91 -3.77
N TYR A 245 -23.32 5.91 -2.91
CA TYR A 245 -24.36 5.74 -1.90
C TYR A 245 -23.77 5.85 -0.50
N LEU A 246 -24.66 6.08 0.46
CA LEU A 246 -24.36 6.14 1.88
C LEU A 246 -25.38 5.35 2.67
N MET A 247 -24.91 4.63 3.69
CA MET A 247 -25.74 3.90 4.65
C MET A 247 -25.18 4.01 6.06
N ASN A 248 -25.98 3.62 7.04
CA ASN A 248 -25.52 3.36 8.39
C ASN A 248 -24.60 2.13 8.39
N GLU A 249 -23.76 2.02 9.41
CA GLU A 249 -22.85 0.89 9.66
C GLU A 249 -23.54 -0.47 9.74
N ASP A 250 -24.84 -0.49 10.07
CA ASP A 250 -25.67 -1.69 10.13
C ASP A 250 -26.35 -2.04 8.79
N GLY A 251 -26.08 -1.26 7.73
CA GLY A 251 -26.66 -1.43 6.39
C GLY A 251 -28.00 -0.72 6.18
N THR A 252 -28.58 -0.12 7.22
CA THR A 252 -29.86 0.60 7.10
C THR A 252 -29.67 2.01 6.54
N GLY A 253 -30.79 2.64 6.12
CA GLY A 253 -30.77 4.05 5.70
C GLY A 253 -30.04 4.34 4.39
N GLN A 254 -29.92 3.34 3.51
CA GLN A 254 -29.26 3.49 2.21
C GLN A 254 -29.88 4.63 1.38
N LYS A 255 -29.04 5.58 0.95
CA LYS A 255 -29.42 6.70 0.09
C LYS A 255 -28.34 6.98 -0.94
N ALA A 256 -28.73 7.37 -2.15
CA ALA A 256 -27.75 7.86 -3.12
C ALA A 256 -27.31 9.27 -2.74
N LEU A 257 -26.01 9.55 -2.87
CA LEU A 257 -25.44 10.89 -2.77
C LEU A 257 -25.27 11.53 -4.16
N THR A 258 -25.02 10.72 -5.18
CA THR A 258 -25.00 11.13 -6.59
C THR A 258 -26.16 10.49 -7.35
N LYS A 259 -26.69 11.20 -8.35
CA LYS A 259 -27.79 10.75 -9.25
C LYS A 259 -27.72 11.48 -10.61
N ASP A 260 -26.53 11.85 -11.02
CA ASP A 260 -26.30 12.58 -12.26
C ASP A 260 -26.11 11.62 -13.44
N ASN A 261 -25.87 12.17 -14.63
CA ASN A 261 -25.74 11.36 -15.85
C ASN A 261 -24.32 10.77 -16.03
N GLY A 262 -23.39 11.06 -15.12
CA GLY A 262 -22.03 10.51 -15.13
C GLY A 262 -21.88 9.27 -14.26
N ARG A 263 -20.77 8.57 -14.44
CA ARG A 263 -20.23 7.60 -13.49
C ARG A 263 -19.52 8.37 -12.38
N ASN A 264 -19.59 7.85 -11.17
CA ASN A 264 -18.98 8.41 -9.97
C ASN A 264 -18.20 7.29 -9.26
N TRP A 265 -16.89 7.43 -9.11
CA TRP A 265 -16.03 6.35 -8.59
C TRP A 265 -14.81 6.91 -7.85
N GLN A 266 -13.93 6.02 -7.35
CA GLN A 266 -12.67 6.41 -6.67
C GLN A 266 -12.89 7.45 -5.57
N PHE A 267 -13.95 7.29 -4.78
CA PHE A 267 -14.23 8.22 -3.69
C PHE A 267 -13.31 7.95 -2.49
N GLN A 268 -13.07 8.99 -1.68
CA GLN A 268 -12.43 8.89 -0.37
C GLN A 268 -13.08 9.85 0.64
N TRP A 269 -13.17 9.42 1.89
CA TRP A 269 -13.59 10.26 3.01
C TRP A 269 -12.55 11.33 3.34
N SER A 270 -13.00 12.55 3.63
CA SER A 270 -12.15 13.53 4.29
C SER A 270 -11.76 13.03 5.69
N PRO A 271 -10.58 13.37 6.23
CA PRO A 271 -10.14 12.90 7.55
C PRO A 271 -11.10 13.24 8.70
N ASP A 272 -11.87 14.33 8.56
CA ASP A 272 -12.88 14.75 9.53
C ASP A 272 -14.27 14.12 9.32
N GLY A 273 -14.42 13.28 8.29
CA GLY A 273 -15.64 12.56 7.96
C GLY A 273 -16.79 13.42 7.44
N LYS A 274 -16.56 14.69 7.06
CA LYS A 274 -17.64 15.60 6.64
C LYS A 274 -17.84 15.69 5.14
N ARG A 275 -16.83 15.31 4.35
CA ARG A 275 -16.84 15.42 2.89
C ARG A 275 -16.36 14.13 2.24
N LEU A 276 -16.73 13.96 0.98
CA LEU A 276 -16.10 13.02 0.07
C LEU A 276 -15.35 13.80 -1.01
N VAL A 277 -14.21 13.28 -1.44
CA VAL A 277 -13.62 13.57 -2.76
C VAL A 277 -13.92 12.38 -3.66
N PHE A 278 -14.14 12.58 -4.95
CA PHE A 278 -14.45 11.50 -5.90
C PHE A 278 -14.15 11.91 -7.33
N VAL A 279 -14.10 10.93 -8.23
CA VAL A 279 -13.97 11.15 -9.67
C VAL A 279 -15.34 11.06 -10.32
N SER A 280 -15.62 11.95 -11.27
CA SER A 280 -16.83 11.88 -12.08
C SER A 280 -16.55 12.26 -13.54
N ASP A 281 -17.21 11.57 -14.48
CA ASP A 281 -17.16 11.87 -15.91
C ASP A 281 -18.36 12.70 -16.41
N ARG A 282 -19.18 13.22 -15.49
CA ARG A 282 -20.47 13.89 -15.77
C ARG A 282 -20.40 15.08 -16.74
N ASP A 283 -19.21 15.67 -16.89
CA ASP A 283 -18.95 16.84 -17.73
C ASP A 283 -18.14 16.51 -19.00
N GLY A 284 -17.96 15.23 -19.34
CA GLY A 284 -17.38 14.77 -20.62
C GLY A 284 -16.03 14.05 -20.50
N ASN A 285 -15.26 14.32 -19.46
CA ASN A 285 -14.00 13.68 -19.09
C ASN A 285 -13.96 13.44 -17.57
N SER A 286 -13.08 12.55 -17.11
CA SER A 286 -12.85 12.28 -15.69
C SER A 286 -12.28 13.50 -14.99
N GLU A 287 -12.96 13.98 -13.96
CA GLU A 287 -12.60 15.18 -13.21
C GLU A 287 -12.76 14.92 -11.71
N ILE A 288 -12.01 15.65 -10.88
CA ILE A 288 -12.09 15.55 -9.42
C ILE A 288 -13.22 16.44 -8.90
N TYR A 289 -14.07 15.87 -8.05
CA TYR A 289 -15.16 16.55 -7.37
C TYR A 289 -15.07 16.36 -5.86
N THR A 290 -15.72 17.25 -5.13
CA THR A 290 -16.01 17.09 -3.71
C THR A 290 -17.48 17.35 -3.41
N MET A 291 -17.99 16.78 -2.32
CA MET A 291 -19.33 17.06 -1.80
C MET A 291 -19.39 16.83 -0.28
N ASN A 292 -20.40 17.39 0.37
CA ASN A 292 -20.75 17.04 1.75
C ASN A 292 -21.36 15.64 1.81
N ILE A 293 -21.27 14.98 2.97
CA ILE A 293 -21.82 13.62 3.19
C ILE A 293 -23.36 13.56 3.18
N ASP A 294 -24.04 14.70 3.13
CA ASP A 294 -25.47 14.78 2.89
C ASP A 294 -25.83 14.88 1.40
N GLY A 295 -24.84 14.93 0.51
CA GLY A 295 -24.98 15.09 -0.94
C GLY A 295 -25.07 16.55 -1.40
N SER A 296 -24.98 17.51 -0.49
CA SER A 296 -24.98 18.93 -0.82
C SER A 296 -23.58 19.45 -1.20
N ASP A 297 -23.53 20.67 -1.74
CA ASP A 297 -22.29 21.38 -2.04
C ASP A 297 -21.33 20.60 -2.96
N VAL A 298 -21.90 19.95 -3.98
CA VAL A 298 -21.12 19.28 -5.02
C VAL A 298 -20.33 20.33 -5.81
N ARG A 299 -19.01 20.19 -5.84
CA ARG A 299 -18.09 21.10 -6.52
C ARG A 299 -17.12 20.32 -7.39
N ARG A 300 -16.99 20.73 -8.65
CA ARG A 300 -15.89 20.32 -9.52
C ARG A 300 -14.63 21.08 -9.11
N LEU A 301 -13.52 20.37 -8.92
CA LEU A 301 -12.25 20.94 -8.47
C LEU A 301 -11.25 21.12 -9.61
N THR A 302 -11.30 20.27 -10.63
CA THR A 302 -10.41 20.32 -11.80
C THR A 302 -11.20 20.69 -13.06
N PHE A 303 -10.56 21.41 -14.00
CA PHE A 303 -11.23 21.97 -15.18
C PHE A 303 -10.28 21.96 -16.38
N ASN A 304 -10.15 20.82 -17.05
CA ASN A 304 -9.32 20.71 -18.25
C ASN A 304 -9.90 19.67 -19.24
N ASP A 305 -9.22 19.46 -20.37
CA ASP A 305 -9.66 18.55 -21.44
C ASP A 305 -8.98 17.16 -21.33
N SER A 306 -8.44 16.80 -20.16
CA SER A 306 -7.70 15.56 -19.89
C SER A 306 -8.27 14.84 -18.67
N GLU A 307 -7.89 13.58 -18.48
CA GLU A 307 -8.39 12.80 -17.35
C GLU A 307 -7.67 13.19 -16.06
N ASP A 308 -8.44 13.45 -15.00
CA ASP A 308 -7.96 13.58 -13.63
C ASP A 308 -8.58 12.49 -12.76
N SER A 309 -7.77 11.84 -11.92
CA SER A 309 -8.18 10.63 -11.20
C SER A 309 -7.40 10.41 -9.91
N GLN A 310 -7.74 9.33 -9.18
CA GLN A 310 -7.02 8.87 -7.99
C GLN A 310 -6.78 9.95 -6.92
N PRO A 311 -7.84 10.68 -6.48
CA PRO A 311 -7.67 11.71 -5.46
C PRO A 311 -7.30 11.08 -4.12
N ALA A 312 -6.42 11.72 -3.36
CA ALA A 312 -6.01 11.34 -2.00
C ALA A 312 -5.99 12.56 -1.08
N TRP A 313 -6.67 12.45 0.07
CA TRP A 313 -6.68 13.53 1.06
C TRP A 313 -5.36 13.58 1.84
N SER A 314 -4.83 14.79 2.02
CA SER A 314 -3.86 15.06 3.09
C SER A 314 -4.47 14.76 4.46
N ARG A 315 -3.64 14.33 5.41
CA ARG A 315 -4.07 13.91 6.76
C ARG A 315 -4.83 15.00 7.55
N ASP A 316 -4.52 16.26 7.31
CA ASP A 316 -5.21 17.39 7.96
C ASP A 316 -6.50 17.81 7.22
N GLY A 317 -6.76 17.24 6.04
CA GLY A 317 -7.93 17.51 5.22
C GLY A 317 -7.89 18.85 4.49
N ASN A 318 -6.74 19.53 4.45
CA ASN A 318 -6.61 20.86 3.84
C ASN A 318 -6.20 20.82 2.37
N ARG A 319 -5.60 19.71 1.92
CA ARG A 319 -5.15 19.49 0.54
C ARG A 319 -5.55 18.13 -0.01
N ILE A 320 -5.53 18.03 -1.34
CA ILE A 320 -5.80 16.81 -2.11
C ILE A 320 -4.64 16.62 -3.09
N ALA A 321 -4.04 15.42 -3.10
CA ALA A 321 -3.21 14.95 -4.20
C ALA A 321 -4.09 14.22 -5.22
N PHE A 322 -3.73 14.28 -6.50
CA PHE A 322 -4.44 13.57 -7.57
C PHE A 322 -3.51 13.31 -8.76
N VAL A 323 -3.92 12.40 -9.64
CA VAL A 323 -3.22 12.12 -10.90
C VAL A 323 -3.89 12.91 -12.02
N SER A 324 -3.11 13.65 -12.79
CA SER A 324 -3.58 14.32 -14.01
C SER A 324 -2.83 13.86 -15.24
N TYR A 325 -3.56 13.61 -16.33
CA TYR A 325 -3.00 13.26 -17.64
C TYR A 325 -2.87 14.47 -18.58
N LEU A 326 -2.95 15.70 -18.06
CA LEU A 326 -2.88 16.95 -18.82
C LEU A 326 -1.66 17.07 -19.75
N TYR A 327 -0.56 16.38 -19.41
CA TYR A 327 0.69 16.41 -20.16
C TYR A 327 0.99 15.12 -20.93
N GLY A 328 0.00 14.23 -21.07
CA GLY A 328 0.06 13.00 -21.87
C GLY A 328 0.53 11.77 -21.08
N THR A 329 1.18 11.96 -19.94
CA THR A 329 1.50 10.95 -18.92
C THR A 329 0.77 11.30 -17.62
N GLY A 330 0.53 10.31 -16.78
CA GLY A 330 0.01 10.50 -15.42
C GLY A 330 1.06 11.20 -14.56
N GLU A 331 0.67 12.26 -13.88
CA GLU A 331 1.57 13.06 -13.04
C GLU A 331 0.87 13.39 -11.73
N ILE A 332 1.64 13.50 -10.64
CA ILE A 332 1.10 13.86 -9.34
C ILE A 332 0.93 15.37 -9.26
N PHE A 333 -0.30 15.79 -8.98
CA PHE A 333 -0.68 17.16 -8.69
C PHE A 333 -1.18 17.27 -7.26
N VAL A 334 -1.09 18.48 -6.70
CA VAL A 334 -1.67 18.84 -5.40
C VAL A 334 -2.49 20.11 -5.54
N MET A 335 -3.56 20.21 -4.76
CA MET A 335 -4.39 21.40 -4.64
C MET A 335 -4.92 21.58 -3.22
N ASP A 336 -5.38 22.79 -2.91
CA ASP A 336 -6.17 23.03 -1.70
C ASP A 336 -7.50 22.28 -1.79
N ALA A 337 -8.09 21.94 -0.64
CA ALA A 337 -9.34 21.18 -0.53
C ALA A 337 -10.56 21.84 -1.19
N ASP A 338 -10.45 23.11 -1.60
CA ASP A 338 -11.46 23.86 -2.33
C ASP A 338 -11.19 23.93 -3.85
N GLY A 339 -10.13 23.28 -4.32
CA GLY A 339 -9.71 23.21 -5.73
C GLY A 339 -8.75 24.31 -6.16
N SER A 340 -8.44 25.26 -5.27
CA SER A 340 -7.48 26.33 -5.56
C SER A 340 -6.02 25.86 -5.43
N SER A 341 -5.08 26.72 -5.83
CA SER A 341 -3.64 26.47 -5.68
C SER A 341 -3.13 25.17 -6.31
N GLN A 342 -3.68 24.78 -7.48
CA GLN A 342 -3.22 23.59 -8.20
C GLN A 342 -1.76 23.71 -8.64
N ILE A 343 -0.95 22.73 -8.25
CA ILE A 343 0.48 22.65 -8.57
C ILE A 343 0.80 21.23 -9.04
N ARG A 344 1.51 21.12 -10.16
CA ARG A 344 2.12 19.88 -10.63
C ARG A 344 3.39 19.60 -9.83
N LEU A 345 3.46 18.47 -9.12
CA LEU A 345 4.62 18.09 -8.32
C LEU A 345 5.64 17.27 -9.10
N THR A 346 5.18 16.33 -9.93
CA THR A 346 6.07 15.50 -10.74
C THR A 346 6.11 15.97 -12.19
N ASN A 347 7.26 15.80 -12.86
CA ASN A 347 7.42 16.18 -14.27
C ASN A 347 8.36 15.26 -15.06
N ASN A 348 8.55 14.07 -14.53
CA ASN A 348 9.37 12.99 -15.04
C ASN A 348 8.50 12.12 -15.97
N ASN A 349 9.05 11.79 -17.12
CA ASN A 349 8.49 10.77 -17.99
C ASN A 349 9.18 9.45 -17.64
N PRO A 350 8.47 8.36 -17.26
CA PRO A 350 7.06 8.08 -17.54
C PRO A 350 6.13 8.13 -16.29
N ASP A 351 4.86 7.73 -16.46
CA ASP A 351 3.73 7.84 -15.52
C ASP A 351 4.05 7.72 -14.02
N ASP A 352 3.50 8.68 -13.26
CA ASP A 352 3.37 8.66 -11.81
C ASP A 352 1.89 8.51 -11.39
N THR A 353 1.60 7.53 -10.53
CA THR A 353 0.23 7.10 -10.20
C THR A 353 0.09 6.63 -8.74
N ASP A 354 -1.13 6.27 -8.32
CA ASP A 354 -1.50 5.71 -7.02
C ASP A 354 -0.99 6.53 -5.80
N PRO A 355 -1.25 7.86 -5.73
CA PRO A 355 -0.81 8.65 -4.58
C PRO A 355 -1.55 8.26 -3.29
N ASP A 356 -0.82 8.27 -2.18
CA ASP A 356 -1.33 8.15 -0.81
C ASP A 356 -0.60 9.17 0.09
N TRP A 357 -1.36 9.88 0.93
CA TRP A 357 -0.85 11.05 1.69
C TRP A 357 -1.02 10.87 3.20
#